data_AF-E9GS49-F1
#
_entry.id   AF-E9GS49-F1
#
_cell.length_a   1.000
_cell.length_b   1.000
_cell.length_c   1.000
_cell.angle_alpha   90.00
_cell.angle_beta   90.00
_cell.angle_gamma   90.00
#
_symmetry.space_group_name_H-M   'P 1'
#
loop_
_entity.id
_entity.type
_entity.pdbx_description
1 polymer ?
#
loop_
_entity_poly.entity_id
_entity_poly.type
_entity_poly.pdbx_seq_one_letter_code
_entity_poly.pdbx_strand_id
1 'polypeptide(L)'
;MTSPLCYLCGSAGRNELVCCSSCCESFHPFCGEAAISVITNAAGTPWICLNCVVCQICCSSSGERMICSSCSHAYHWNCLGPAHPSSKRKRRDKWQCFACSLVEVSNSL
;
A
#
# COMPACT_ATOMS: atom_id res chain seq x y z
N MET A 1 24.92 -4.42 -20.28
CA MET A 1 24.06 -3.98 -19.17
C MET A 1 22.68 -4.51 -19.45
N THR A 2 22.16 -5.38 -18.58
CA THR A 2 20.81 -5.95 -18.70
C THR A 2 19.76 -4.91 -18.32
N SER A 3 18.74 -4.71 -19.15
CA SER A 3 17.61 -3.85 -18.81
C SER A 3 16.85 -4.41 -17.61
N PRO A 4 16.39 -3.58 -16.66
CA PRO A 4 15.58 -4.05 -15.54
C PRO A 4 14.28 -4.68 -16.04
N LEU A 5 13.88 -5.79 -15.41
CA LEU A 5 12.65 -6.53 -15.71
C LEU A 5 11.70 -6.42 -14.52
N CYS A 6 10.40 -6.37 -14.79
CA CYS A 6 9.39 -6.46 -13.74
C CYS A 6 9.45 -7.82 -13.05
N TYR A 7 9.59 -7.83 -11.72
CA TYR A 7 9.64 -9.03 -10.89
C TYR A 7 8.40 -9.91 -11.04
N LEU A 8 7.22 -9.30 -11.25
CA LEU A 8 5.95 -10.03 -11.30
C LEU A 8 5.65 -10.64 -12.68
N CYS A 9 6.01 -9.97 -13.77
CA CYS A 9 5.67 -10.42 -15.13
C CYS A 9 6.88 -10.80 -16.00
N GLY A 10 8.10 -10.60 -15.50
CA GLY A 10 9.35 -10.93 -16.20
C GLY A 10 9.66 -10.06 -17.42
N SER A 11 8.90 -8.99 -17.65
CA SER A 11 9.05 -8.13 -18.83
C SER A 11 9.57 -6.75 -18.44
N ALA A 12 10.42 -6.15 -19.28
CA ALA A 12 10.70 -4.71 -19.21
C ALA A 12 9.45 -3.90 -19.61
N GLY A 13 8.68 -4.40 -20.58
CA GLY A 13 7.54 -3.70 -21.15
C GLY A 13 7.93 -2.37 -21.81
N ARG A 14 6.95 -1.47 -21.95
CA ARG A 14 7.15 -0.09 -22.44
C ARG A 14 6.95 0.97 -21.34
N ASN A 15 6.44 0.55 -20.18
CA ASN A 15 6.14 1.42 -19.06
C ASN A 15 7.35 1.48 -18.12
N GLU A 16 7.54 2.63 -17.50
CA GLU A 16 8.58 2.80 -16.48
C GLU A 16 8.35 1.84 -15.31
N LEU A 17 9.46 1.32 -14.78
CA LEU A 17 9.47 0.44 -13.61
C LEU A 17 9.70 1.28 -12.36
N VAL A 18 9.02 0.93 -11.27
CA VAL A 18 9.30 1.45 -9.93
C VAL A 18 10.16 0.44 -9.17
N CYS A 19 11.17 0.93 -8.45
CA CYS A 19 12.05 0.09 -7.65
C CYS A 19 11.64 0.14 -6.19
N CYS A 20 11.47 -1.02 -5.56
CA CYS A 20 11.21 -1.11 -4.12
C CYS A 20 12.45 -0.67 -3.35
N SER A 21 12.32 0.31 -2.45
CA SER A 21 13.47 0.78 -1.66
C SER A 21 13.95 -0.20 -0.58
N SER A 22 13.23 -1.32 -0.36
CA SER A 22 13.63 -2.36 0.61
C SER A 22 14.26 -3.59 -0.04
N CYS A 23 13.66 -4.15 -1.10
CA CYS A 23 14.20 -5.33 -1.78
C CYS A 23 14.92 -5.03 -3.09
N CYS A 24 14.93 -3.78 -3.55
CA CYS A 24 15.55 -3.34 -4.81
C CYS A 24 15.00 -4.00 -6.09
N GLU A 25 13.92 -4.77 -5.99
CA GLU A 25 13.24 -5.35 -7.15
C GLU A 25 12.42 -4.30 -7.91
N SER A 26 12.33 -4.49 -9.22
CA SER A 26 11.61 -3.60 -10.14
C SER A 26 10.20 -4.10 -10.43
N PHE A 27 9.21 -3.21 -10.46
CA PHE A 27 7.81 -3.57 -10.67
C PHE A 27 7.15 -2.63 -11.66
N HIS A 28 6.26 -3.18 -12.49
CA HIS A 28 5.33 -2.32 -13.22
C HIS A 28 4.29 -1.74 -12.26
N PRO A 29 3.94 -0.46 -12.43
CA PRO A 29 2.87 0.20 -11.71
C PRO A 29 1.54 -0.56 -11.56
N PHE A 30 1.18 -1.32 -12.58
CA PHE A 30 -0.08 -2.04 -12.69
C PHE A 30 0.03 -3.54 -12.41
N CYS A 31 1.26 -4.09 -12.35
CA CYS A 31 1.44 -5.51 -12.04
C CYS A 31 1.24 -5.79 -10.54
N GLY A 32 1.50 -4.81 -9.68
CA GLY A 32 1.07 -4.87 -8.29
C GLY A 32 -0.43 -4.58 -8.19
N GLU A 33 -1.21 -5.47 -7.60
CA GLU A 33 -2.66 -5.29 -7.34
C GLU A 33 -3.00 -4.04 -6.50
N ALA A 34 -1.99 -3.44 -5.85
CA ALA A 34 -2.09 -2.09 -5.35
C ALA A 34 -1.79 -1.11 -6.48
N ALA A 35 -2.83 -0.82 -7.27
CA ALA A 35 -2.90 0.39 -8.06
C ALA A 35 -2.35 1.55 -7.22
N ILE A 36 -1.20 2.01 -7.68
CA ILE A 36 -0.47 3.17 -7.20
C ILE A 36 -1.43 4.31 -6.87
N SER A 37 -1.70 4.46 -5.58
CA SER A 37 -1.92 5.76 -4.95
C SER A 37 -0.62 6.31 -4.36
N VAL A 38 0.53 5.69 -4.68
CA VAL A 38 1.84 6.01 -4.08
C VAL A 38 2.96 5.85 -5.10
N ILE A 39 2.94 6.56 -6.23
CA ILE A 39 4.22 6.81 -6.94
C ILE A 39 5.02 7.84 -6.13
N THR A 40 4.33 8.53 -5.23
CA THR A 40 4.85 9.30 -4.11
C THR A 40 3.65 9.38 -3.17
N ASN A 41 3.76 9.01 -1.88
CA ASN A 41 2.88 9.70 -0.93
C ASN A 41 3.18 11.18 -1.15
N ALA A 42 2.18 12.07 -1.08
CA ALA A 42 2.32 13.50 -1.37
C ALA A 42 3.48 14.22 -0.63
N ALA A 43 4.19 13.53 0.27
CA ALA A 43 5.35 13.94 1.04
C ALA A 43 6.74 13.43 0.53
N GLY A 44 6.85 12.74 -0.62
CA GLY A 44 8.16 12.34 -1.18
C GLY A 44 8.82 11.11 -0.52
N THR A 45 8.04 10.23 0.11
CA THR A 45 8.56 9.00 0.74
C THR A 45 8.86 7.91 -0.29
N PRO A 46 9.91 7.09 -0.08
CA PRO A 46 10.27 5.97 -0.96
C PRO A 46 9.13 4.95 -1.11
N TRP A 47 8.98 4.39 -2.32
CA TRP A 47 8.00 3.32 -2.58
C TRP A 47 8.51 1.97 -2.07
N ILE A 48 7.61 1.21 -1.44
CA ILE A 48 7.88 -0.11 -0.89
C ILE A 48 6.84 -1.09 -1.46
N CYS A 49 7.29 -2.23 -1.98
CA CYS A 49 6.39 -3.24 -2.55
C CYS A 49 5.57 -3.95 -1.46
N LEU A 50 4.48 -4.63 -1.85
CA LEU A 50 3.57 -5.32 -0.92
C LEU A 50 4.24 -6.42 -0.08
N ASN A 51 5.33 -7.02 -0.58
CA ASN A 51 6.09 -8.03 0.16
C ASN A 51 6.98 -7.41 1.25
N CYS A 52 7.40 -6.16 1.05
CA CYS A 52 8.30 -5.45 1.97
C CYS A 52 7.55 -4.49 2.89
N VAL A 53 6.33 -4.09 2.56
CA VAL A 53 5.56 -3.18 3.41
C VAL A 53 5.20 -3.86 4.72
N VAL A 54 5.53 -3.19 5.83
CA VAL A 54 5.30 -3.71 7.18
C VAL A 54 4.05 -3.10 7.79
N CYS A 55 3.43 -3.84 8.70
CA CYS A 55 2.37 -3.31 9.54
C CYS A 55 2.90 -2.13 10.36
N GLN A 56 2.23 -0.98 10.32
CA GLN A 56 2.62 0.21 11.11
C GLN A 56 2.54 0.01 12.62
N ILE A 57 1.88 -1.06 13.09
CA ILE A 57 1.66 -1.32 14.52
C ILE A 57 2.69 -2.32 15.06
N CYS A 58 2.91 -3.43 14.37
CA CYS A 58 3.82 -4.49 14.84
C CYS A 58 5.13 -4.58 14.05
N CYS A 59 5.34 -3.72 13.06
CA CYS A 59 6.53 -3.67 12.20
C CYS A 59 6.85 -4.99 11.48
N SER A 60 5.88 -5.88 11.31
CA SER A 60 6.06 -7.17 10.64
C SER A 60 5.47 -7.18 9.22
N SER A 61 6.19 -7.85 8.31
CA SER A 61 5.76 -8.20 6.95
C SER A 61 5.18 -9.63 6.84
N SER A 62 4.95 -10.33 7.97
CA SER A 62 4.27 -11.64 7.99
C SER A 62 2.74 -11.56 8.14
N GLY A 63 2.00 -12.31 7.32
CA GLY A 63 0.52 -12.34 7.33
C GLY A 63 -0.16 -11.39 6.34
N GLU A 64 -1.50 -11.40 6.29
CA GLU A 64 -2.30 -10.56 5.40
C GLU A 64 -2.46 -9.13 5.92
N ARG A 65 -2.17 -8.13 5.08
CA ARG A 65 -2.27 -6.70 5.40
C ARG A 65 -3.30 -6.02 4.53
N MET A 66 -3.98 -5.03 5.11
CA MET A 66 -4.76 -4.05 4.37
C MET A 66 -3.94 -2.78 4.16
N ILE A 67 -4.06 -2.19 2.98
CA ILE A 67 -3.42 -0.93 2.63
C ILE A 67 -4.47 0.19 2.64
N CYS A 68 -4.21 1.24 3.41
CA CYS A 68 -5.09 2.40 3.45
C CYS A 68 -5.12 3.10 2.09
N SER A 69 -6.29 3.34 1.53
CA SER A 69 -6.41 4.02 0.24
C SER A 69 -6.02 5.50 0.27
N SER A 70 -6.00 6.14 1.44
CA SER A 70 -5.67 7.56 1.58
C SER A 70 -4.19 7.81 1.92
N CYS A 71 -3.60 7.05 2.85
CA CYS A 71 -2.20 7.23 3.28
C CYS A 71 -1.27 6.08 2.90
N SER A 72 -1.84 4.98 2.39
CA SER A 72 -1.11 3.80 1.91
C SER A 72 -0.20 3.11 2.92
N HIS A 73 -0.40 3.41 4.20
CA HIS A 73 0.13 2.59 5.28
C HIS A 73 -0.55 1.21 5.32
N ALA A 74 0.24 0.21 5.69
CA ALA A 74 -0.21 -1.17 5.82
C ALA A 74 -0.51 -1.54 7.28
N TYR A 75 -1.55 -2.34 7.49
CA TYR A 75 -1.97 -2.80 8.81
C TYR A 75 -2.48 -4.25 8.74
N HIS A 76 -2.16 -5.09 9.74
CA HIS A 76 -2.86 -6.36 9.91
C HIS A 76 -4.24 -6.11 10.52
N TRP A 77 -5.24 -6.91 10.11
CA TRP A 77 -6.58 -6.90 10.72
C TRP A 77 -6.51 -6.99 12.25
N ASN A 78 -5.72 -7.92 12.77
CA ASN A 78 -5.61 -8.18 14.19
C ASN A 78 -4.86 -7.07 14.95
N CYS A 79 -4.07 -6.25 14.26
CA CYS A 79 -3.36 -5.13 14.88
C CYS A 79 -4.24 -3.90 15.08
N LEU A 80 -5.35 -3.76 14.33
CA LEU A 80 -6.23 -2.58 14.37
C LEU A 80 -7.07 -2.47 15.66
N GLY A 81 -7.10 -3.53 16.48
CA GLY A 81 -7.86 -3.58 17.73
C GLY A 81 -9.37 -3.73 17.54
N PRO A 82 -10.11 -4.07 18.62
CA PRO A 82 -11.54 -4.38 18.56
C PRO A 82 -12.42 -3.15 18.29
N ALA A 83 -11.90 -1.95 18.51
CA ALA A 83 -12.60 -0.69 18.29
C ALA A 83 -12.57 -0.22 16.83
N HIS A 84 -11.70 -0.81 15.99
CA HIS A 84 -11.75 -0.49 14.57
C HIS A 84 -13.07 -1.03 14.03
N PRO A 85 -13.95 -0.18 13.48
CA PRO A 85 -15.18 -0.67 12.89
C PRO A 85 -14.78 -1.71 11.85
N SER A 86 -15.12 -2.98 12.11
CA SER A 86 -15.07 -4.05 11.12
C SER A 86 -16.14 -3.68 10.12
N SER A 87 -15.80 -2.72 9.27
CA SER A 87 -16.76 -2.05 8.45
C SER A 87 -17.24 -3.07 7.43
N LYS A 88 -18.35 -3.74 7.78
CA LYS A 88 -19.32 -4.30 6.85
C LYS A 88 -19.99 -3.18 6.02
N ARG A 89 -19.35 -2.01 5.82
CA ARG A 89 -19.81 -1.03 4.83
C ARG A 89 -19.29 -1.50 3.48
N LYS A 90 -20.17 -2.29 2.85
CA LYS A 90 -20.36 -2.49 1.41
C LYS A 90 -19.10 -2.88 0.64
N ARG A 91 -19.20 -4.04 -0.02
CA ARG A 91 -18.20 -4.66 -0.91
C ARG A 91 -17.77 -3.82 -2.15
N ARG A 92 -17.77 -2.49 -2.06
CA ARG A 92 -17.41 -1.55 -3.14
C ARG A 92 -16.48 -0.42 -2.70
N ASP A 93 -16.29 -0.18 -1.41
CA ASP A 93 -15.55 1.00 -0.93
C ASP A 93 -14.10 0.67 -0.53
N LYS A 94 -13.18 1.55 -0.91
CA LYS A 94 -11.75 1.45 -0.59
C LYS A 94 -11.55 1.51 0.94
N TRP A 95 -10.75 0.62 1.51
CA TRP A 95 -10.46 0.64 2.95
C TRP A 95 -9.62 1.86 3.34
N GLN A 96 -9.93 2.46 4.49
CA GLN A 96 -9.20 3.59 5.07
C GLN A 96 -8.86 3.25 6.54
N CYS A 97 -7.68 3.66 6.99
CA CYS A 97 -7.26 3.48 8.38
C CYS A 97 -7.95 4.50 9.30
N PHE A 98 -8.02 4.19 10.60
CA PHE A 98 -8.66 5.05 11.61
C PHE A 98 -8.21 6.51 11.57
N ALA A 99 -6.90 6.76 11.41
CA ALA A 99 -6.36 8.11 11.32
C ALA A 99 -6.92 8.89 10.11
N CYS A 100 -7.04 8.25 8.95
CA CYS A 100 -7.60 8.90 7.75
C CYS A 100 -9.12 9.06 7.86
N SER A 101 -9.82 8.07 8.42
CA SER A 101 -11.27 8.12 8.62
C SER A 101 -11.71 9.24 9.59
N LEU A 102 -10.85 9.64 10.53
CA LEU A 102 -11.13 10.77 11.44
C LEU A 102 -10.95 12.14 10.77
N VAL A 103 -10.01 12.29 9.84
CA VAL A 103 -9.73 13.56 9.16
C VAL A 103 -10.89 13.99 8.26
N GLU A 104 -11.60 13.04 7.63
CA GLU A 104 -12.79 13.36 6.83
C GLU A 104 -13.95 13.92 7.69
N VAL A 105 -14.08 13.49 8.95
CA VAL A 105 -15.14 13.96 9.85
C VAL A 105 -14.87 15.40 10.32
N SER A 106 -13.61 15.78 10.55
CA SER A 106 -13.26 17.13 10.99
C SER A 106 -13.43 18.22 9.93
N ASN A 107 -13.41 17.86 8.63
CA ASN A 107 -13.62 18.81 7.54
C ASN A 107 -15.10 18.98 7.13
N SER A 108 -16.02 18.29 7.82
CA SER A 108 -17.46 18.32 7.54
C SER A 108 -18.27 19.07 8.63
N LEU A 109 -17.58 19.74 9.56
CA LEU A 109 -18.12 20.65 10.58
C LEU A 109 -17.53 22.05 10.37
#